data_AF-A0AAU8UEQ3-F1
#
_entry.id   AF-A0AAU8UEQ3-F1
#
_cell.length_a   1.000
_cell.length_b   1.000
_cell.length_c   1.000
_cell.angle_alpha   90.00
_cell.angle_beta   90.00
_cell.angle_gamma   90.00
#
_symmetry.space_group_name_H-M   'P 1'
#
loop_
_entity.id
_entity.type
_entity.pdbx_description
1 polymer ?
#
loop_
_entity_poly.entity_id
_entity_poly.type
_entity_poly.pdbx_seq_one_letter_code
_entity_poly.pdbx_strand_id
1 'polypeptide(L)'
;MKAPSIENTILYLNAINSQISEVYKKVGAVMAYLCGDEFFIKENFNKKENQMNEIIINNVEVKFEVVKDEVFTNSLQIAEVFEKRHADVLRAIENLPNDDFRQRNFAFTERTAKFGAVTRSDPFYNLTRDGFSLLVMGFTGEKAYKWKIEYIKAFNKMEAMLKEKLERKPINSLEILQATINSLVEQDKKVKVLESKTSDLHKEQLKAKHNINRLLNNDSYMTIIAYANLQGINAKTYNSSVKGRLATKLSKEQGALMGAVIDPRYGKINTYDVEILKQVF
;
A
#
# COMPACT_ATOMS: atom_id res chain seq x y z
N MET A 1 -9.24 -29.86 42.79
CA MET A 1 -9.28 -29.43 41.37
C MET A 1 -8.69 -30.55 40.53
N LYS A 2 -9.40 -31.05 39.51
CA LYS A 2 -8.83 -32.06 38.59
C LYS A 2 -7.80 -31.40 37.67
N ALA A 3 -6.65 -32.03 37.48
CA ALA A 3 -5.63 -31.55 36.55
C ALA A 3 -6.20 -31.49 35.11
N PRO A 4 -5.84 -30.48 34.30
CA PRO A 4 -6.31 -30.36 32.93
C PRO A 4 -5.85 -31.55 32.09
N SER A 5 -6.70 -32.00 31.15
CA SER A 5 -6.37 -33.07 30.21
C SER A 5 -5.24 -32.63 29.26
N ILE A 6 -4.47 -33.61 28.80
CA ILE A 6 -3.32 -33.40 27.90
C ILE A 6 -3.72 -32.60 26.64
N GLU A 7 -4.92 -32.86 26.09
CA GLU A 7 -5.45 -32.13 24.92
C GLU A 7 -5.68 -30.64 25.20
N ASN A 8 -6.21 -30.28 26.38
CA ASN A 8 -6.41 -28.88 26.76
C ASN A 8 -5.09 -28.15 26.99
N THR A 9 -4.08 -28.86 27.50
CA THR A 9 -2.71 -28.31 27.65
C THR A 9 -2.07 -28.05 26.28
N ILE A 10 -2.23 -28.96 25.31
CA ILE A 10 -1.70 -28.79 23.95
C ILE A 10 -2.37 -27.61 23.24
N LEU A 11 -3.70 -27.48 23.35
CA LEU A 11 -4.43 -26.36 22.75
C LEU A 11 -3.99 -25.00 23.34
N TYR A 12 -3.80 -24.96 24.65
CA TYR A 12 -3.32 -23.77 25.35
C TYR A 12 -1.88 -23.40 24.95
N LEU A 13 -0.98 -24.39 24.85
CA LEU A 13 0.39 -24.19 24.41
C LEU A 13 0.46 -23.73 22.94
N ASN A 14 -0.38 -24.26 22.05
CA ASN A 14 -0.46 -23.82 20.67
C ASN A 14 -0.99 -22.37 20.55
N ALA A 15 -1.98 -21.99 21.37
CA ALA A 15 -2.48 -20.62 21.42
C ALA A 15 -1.41 -19.63 21.92
N ILE A 16 -0.65 -20.00 22.95
CA ILE A 16 0.51 -19.24 23.43
C ILE A 16 1.57 -19.13 22.32
N ASN A 17 1.89 -20.23 21.64
CA ASN A 17 2.91 -20.23 20.58
C ASN A 17 2.50 -19.37 19.38
N SER A 18 1.20 -19.34 19.04
CA SER A 18 0.64 -18.44 18.02
C SER A 18 0.77 -16.97 18.43
N GLN A 19 0.45 -16.63 19.68
CA GLN A 19 0.59 -15.26 20.20
C GLN A 19 2.06 -14.82 20.27
N ILE A 20 2.96 -15.73 20.67
CA ILE A 20 4.40 -15.50 20.66
C ILE A 20 4.88 -15.28 19.22
N SER A 21 4.48 -16.11 18.26
CA SER A 21 4.80 -15.91 16.84
C SER A 21 4.34 -14.54 16.31
N GLU A 22 3.14 -14.10 16.68
CA GLU A 22 2.59 -12.77 16.34
C GLU A 22 3.44 -11.62 16.91
N VAL A 23 3.84 -11.73 18.18
CA VAL A 23 4.71 -10.77 18.86
C VAL A 23 6.10 -10.76 18.22
N TYR A 24 6.62 -11.91 17.82
CA TYR A 24 7.94 -12.03 17.17
C TYR A 24 7.93 -11.43 15.76
N LYS A 25 6.83 -11.54 15.01
CA LYS A 25 6.66 -10.85 13.72
C LYS A 25 6.62 -9.33 13.89
N LYS A 26 5.90 -8.82 14.90
CA LYS A 26 5.81 -7.39 15.18
C LYS A 26 7.14 -6.81 15.67
N VAL A 27 7.83 -7.50 16.58
CA VAL A 27 9.17 -7.11 17.05
C VAL A 27 10.21 -7.23 15.94
N GLY A 28 10.13 -8.28 15.11
CA GLY A 28 11.00 -8.47 13.94
C GLY A 28 10.84 -7.37 12.88
N ALA A 29 9.61 -6.90 12.65
CA ALA A 29 9.32 -5.77 11.76
C ALA A 29 9.91 -4.45 12.29
N VAL A 30 9.78 -4.21 13.60
CA VAL A 30 10.36 -3.05 14.27
C VAL A 30 11.89 -3.08 14.16
N MET A 31 12.51 -4.25 14.34
CA MET A 31 13.96 -4.41 14.21
C MET A 31 14.47 -4.26 12.77
N ALA A 32 13.75 -4.80 11.78
CA ALA A 32 14.10 -4.65 10.36
C ALA A 32 14.02 -3.18 9.91
N TYR A 33 13.05 -2.43 10.42
CA TYR A 33 12.95 -0.97 10.24
C TYR A 33 14.10 -0.22 10.91
N LEU A 34 14.46 -0.58 12.15
CA LEU A 34 15.57 0.03 12.90
C LEU A 34 16.95 -0.21 12.26
N CYS A 35 17.12 -1.32 11.53
CA CYS A 35 18.36 -1.65 10.84
C CYS A 35 18.38 -1.25 9.36
N GLY A 36 17.33 -0.62 8.84
CA GLY A 36 17.25 -0.17 7.44
C GLY A 36 17.15 -1.31 6.40
N ASP A 37 16.67 -2.50 6.81
CA ASP A 37 16.58 -3.68 5.93
C ASP A 37 15.30 -3.63 5.08
N GLU A 38 15.35 -2.87 3.97
CA GLU A 38 14.20 -2.60 3.10
C GLU A 38 13.53 -3.85 2.52
N PHE A 39 14.27 -4.95 2.38
CA PHE A 39 13.78 -6.20 1.78
C PHE A 39 12.71 -6.85 2.67
N PHE A 40 12.97 -6.95 3.98
CA PHE A 40 12.06 -7.60 4.93
C PHE A 40 10.76 -6.78 5.16
N ILE A 41 10.85 -5.45 5.05
CA ILE A 41 9.73 -4.53 5.18
C ILE A 41 8.77 -4.66 3.99
N LYS A 42 9.31 -4.73 2.77
CA LYS A 42 8.50 -4.80 1.52
C LYS A 42 7.79 -6.15 1.36
N GLU A 43 8.39 -7.25 1.79
CA GLU A 43 7.82 -8.59 1.59
C GLU A 43 6.72 -8.93 2.61
N ASN A 44 6.82 -8.42 3.85
CA ASN A 44 5.88 -8.73 4.94
C ASN A 44 4.86 -7.63 5.25
N PHE A 45 5.09 -6.39 4.81
CA PHE A 45 4.19 -5.25 5.04
C PHE A 45 3.91 -4.54 3.72
N ASN A 46 2.93 -5.05 2.97
CA ASN A 46 2.33 -4.31 1.86
C ASN A 46 1.78 -2.97 2.40
N LYS A 47 2.47 -1.86 2.12
CA LYS A 47 2.03 -0.50 2.48
C LYS A 47 0.62 -0.26 1.92
N LYS A 48 -0.37 -0.27 2.80
CA LYS A 48 -1.67 0.38 2.59
C LYS A 48 -2.08 1.13 3.86
N GLU A 49 -2.13 2.45 3.69
CA GLU A 49 -2.96 3.46 4.37
C GLU A 49 -2.82 3.68 5.89
N ASN A 50 -2.79 4.98 6.24
CA ASN A 50 -2.91 5.58 7.57
C ASN A 50 -3.88 4.81 8.49
N GLN A 51 -3.35 3.95 9.35
CA GLN A 51 -4.07 3.42 10.50
C GLN A 51 -3.28 3.76 11.75
N MET A 52 -3.97 4.38 12.72
CA MET A 52 -3.45 4.57 14.07
C MET A 52 -3.10 3.18 14.63
N ASN A 53 -1.83 2.96 14.96
CA ASN A 53 -1.40 1.70 15.52
C ASN A 53 -1.63 1.74 17.04
N GLU A 54 -2.70 1.08 17.47
CA GLU A 54 -3.01 0.86 18.89
C GLU A 54 -2.04 -0.20 19.45
N ILE A 55 -1.22 0.19 20.43
CA ILE A 55 -0.31 -0.75 21.12
C ILE A 55 -0.74 -0.80 22.59
N ILE A 56 -1.06 -2.00 23.08
CA ILE A 56 -1.41 -2.20 24.48
C ILE A 56 -0.11 -2.37 25.28
N ILE A 57 0.17 -1.44 26.19
CA ILE A 57 1.26 -1.54 27.17
C ILE A 57 0.62 -1.62 28.55
N ASN A 58 0.87 -2.71 29.29
CA ASN A 58 0.34 -2.92 30.65
C ASN A 58 -1.20 -2.83 30.75
N ASN A 59 -1.92 -3.42 29.78
CA ASN A 59 -3.38 -3.39 29.66
C ASN A 59 -3.97 -1.97 29.47
N VAL A 60 -3.14 -0.98 29.15
CA VAL A 60 -3.56 0.37 28.78
C VAL A 60 -3.28 0.56 27.30
N GLU A 61 -4.28 1.05 26.57
CA GLU A 61 -4.19 1.34 25.16
C GLU A 61 -3.36 2.60 24.96
N VAL A 62 -2.17 2.45 24.37
CA VAL A 62 -1.33 3.59 23.98
C VAL A 62 -1.59 3.87 22.51
N LYS A 63 -2.21 5.01 22.24
CA LYS A 63 -2.42 5.47 20.87
C LYS A 63 -1.14 6.13 20.40
N PHE A 64 -0.50 5.48 19.45
CA PHE A 64 0.66 6.01 18.78
C PHE A 64 0.24 6.71 17.49
N GLU A 65 0.52 8.01 17.40
CA GLU A 65 0.28 8.77 16.18
C GLU A 65 1.49 8.60 15.26
N VAL A 66 1.25 8.10 14.05
CA VAL A 66 2.29 7.98 13.03
C VAL A 66 2.20 9.19 12.11
N VAL A 67 3.17 10.08 12.19
CA VAL A 67 3.26 11.27 11.33
C VAL A 67 4.57 11.18 10.56
N LYS A 68 4.50 11.08 9.22
CA LYS A 68 5.68 11.04 8.33
C LYS A 68 6.71 9.96 8.71
N ASP A 69 6.24 8.72 8.91
CA ASP A 69 7.04 7.56 9.30
C ASP A 69 7.67 7.65 10.72
N GLU A 70 7.35 8.67 11.53
CA GLU A 70 7.77 8.78 12.93
C GLU A 70 6.61 8.52 13.90
N VAL A 71 6.92 7.85 15.02
CA VAL A 71 5.94 7.44 16.03
C VAL A 71 5.96 8.40 17.22
N PHE A 72 4.80 8.96 17.55
CA PHE A 72 4.60 9.89 18.66
C PHE A 72 3.61 9.36 19.70
N THR A 73 3.80 9.76 20.96
CA THR A 73 2.87 9.55 22.08
C THR A 73 2.74 10.85 22.90
N ASN A 74 1.80 10.93 23.84
CA ASN A 74 1.62 12.13 24.66
C ASN A 74 1.86 11.87 26.15
N SER A 75 2.28 12.92 26.87
CA SER A 75 2.56 12.86 28.31
C SER A 75 1.36 12.45 29.17
N LEU A 76 0.13 12.65 28.68
CA LEU A 76 -1.12 12.27 29.36
C LEU A 76 -1.30 10.74 29.37
N GLN A 77 -1.11 10.10 28.22
CA GLN A 77 -1.13 8.64 28.08
C GLN A 77 -0.01 7.99 28.89
N ILE A 78 1.18 8.59 28.88
CA ILE A 78 2.30 8.10 29.69
C ILE A 78 1.93 8.13 31.19
N ALA A 79 1.29 9.22 31.64
CA ALA A 79 0.82 9.33 33.02
C ALA A 79 -0.18 8.21 33.37
N GLU A 80 -1.12 7.91 32.47
CA GLU A 80 -2.11 6.84 32.63
C GLU A 80 -1.47 5.44 32.67
N VAL A 81 -0.63 5.11 31.69
CA VAL A 81 0.02 3.80 31.56
C VAL A 81 0.89 3.46 32.77
N PHE A 82 1.67 4.43 33.23
CA PHE A 82 2.61 4.25 34.34
C PHE A 82 2.02 4.62 35.70
N GLU A 83 0.72 4.90 35.76
CA GLU A 83 -0.02 5.27 36.98
C GLU A 83 0.66 6.41 37.75
N LYS A 84 1.13 7.42 37.01
CA LYS A 84 1.75 8.61 37.57
C LYS A 84 0.81 9.79 37.44
N ARG A 85 0.92 10.75 38.37
CA ARG A 85 0.23 12.03 38.19
C ARG A 85 0.81 12.74 36.97
N HIS A 86 -0.04 13.26 36.10
CA HIS A 86 0.43 13.98 34.91
C HIS A 86 1.34 15.18 35.25
N ALA A 87 1.06 15.89 36.35
CA ALA A 87 1.93 16.94 36.87
C ALA A 87 3.36 16.45 37.19
N ASP A 88 3.53 15.22 37.69
CA ASP A 88 4.85 14.64 37.94
C ASP A 88 5.58 14.28 36.64
N VAL A 89 4.82 13.88 35.61
CA VAL A 89 5.36 13.63 34.27
C VAL A 89 5.84 14.93 33.63
N LEU A 90 5.06 16.01 33.69
CA LEU A 90 5.46 17.33 33.19
C LEU A 90 6.73 17.82 33.89
N ARG A 91 6.76 17.73 35.23
CA ARG A 91 7.93 18.11 36.03
C ARG A 91 9.16 17.27 35.67
N ALA A 92 9.00 15.98 35.41
CA ALA A 92 10.10 15.12 34.99
C ALA A 92 10.70 15.57 33.65
N ILE A 93 9.85 15.99 32.69
CA ILE A 93 10.28 16.53 31.39
C ILE A 93 10.95 17.89 31.56
N GLU A 94 10.40 18.76 32.40
CA GLU A 94 10.93 20.10 32.67
C GLU A 94 12.31 20.08 33.33
N ASN A 95 12.56 19.09 34.18
CA ASN A 95 13.83 18.88 34.86
C ASN A 95 14.93 18.26 33.98
N LEU A 96 14.61 17.81 32.76
CA LEU A 96 15.63 17.35 31.81
C LEU A 96 16.51 18.54 31.37
N PRO A 97 17.81 18.32 31.10
CA PRO A 97 18.67 19.34 30.52
C PRO A 97 18.01 19.98 29.29
N ASN A 98 18.09 21.31 29.19
CA ASN A 98 17.56 22.02 28.02
C ASN A 98 18.57 21.97 26.86
N ASP A 99 18.68 20.79 26.25
CA ASP A 99 19.57 20.51 25.13
C ASP A 99 18.78 20.24 23.83
N ASP A 100 19.52 20.09 22.73
CA ASP A 100 18.93 19.77 21.42
C ASP A 100 18.15 18.46 21.43
N PHE A 101 18.50 17.52 22.32
CA PHE A 101 17.79 16.25 22.43
C PHE A 101 16.40 16.49 23.01
N ARG A 102 16.29 17.25 24.11
CA ARG A 102 15.00 17.60 24.71
C ARG A 102 14.13 18.37 23.70
N GLN A 103 14.68 19.36 23.00
CA GLN A 103 13.91 20.16 22.05
C GLN A 103 13.35 19.34 20.88
N ARG A 104 14.11 18.36 20.38
CA ARG A 104 13.67 17.50 19.27
C ARG A 104 12.69 16.42 19.68
N ASN A 105 12.75 15.96 20.94
CA ASN A 105 12.00 14.79 21.38
C ASN A 105 10.80 15.10 22.29
N PHE A 106 10.65 16.36 22.74
CA PHE A 106 9.55 16.80 23.61
C PHE A 106 8.95 18.11 23.08
N ALA A 107 7.88 18.00 22.31
CA ALA A 107 7.14 19.15 21.78
C ALA A 107 6.06 19.60 22.76
N PHE A 108 6.17 20.82 23.28
CA PHE A 108 5.16 21.41 24.16
C PHE A 108 3.87 21.69 23.37
N THR A 109 2.71 21.40 23.97
CA THR A 109 1.39 21.58 23.39
C THR A 109 0.40 21.93 24.50
N GLU A 110 -0.72 22.56 24.14
CA GLU A 110 -1.80 22.85 25.07
C GLU A 110 -3.12 22.35 24.51
N ARG A 111 -3.99 21.83 25.38
CA ARG A 111 -5.39 21.56 25.04
C ARG A 111 -6.30 22.31 25.98
N THR A 112 -7.51 22.58 25.52
CA THR A 112 -8.57 23.10 26.38
C THR A 112 -9.28 21.94 27.06
N ALA A 113 -9.25 21.87 28.39
CA ALA A 113 -9.91 20.83 29.15
C ALA A 113 -10.89 21.42 30.18
N LYS A 114 -11.99 20.70 30.42
CA LYS A 114 -12.98 21.03 31.44
C LYS A 114 -12.60 20.37 32.75
N PHE A 115 -12.50 21.17 33.80
CA PHE A 115 -12.29 20.73 35.18
C PHE A 115 -13.51 21.15 35.98
N GLY A 116 -14.51 20.27 36.03
CA GLY A 116 -15.83 20.61 36.57
C GLY A 116 -16.54 21.67 35.71
N ALA A 117 -16.98 22.76 36.34
CA ALA A 117 -17.65 23.87 35.66
C ALA A 117 -16.67 24.86 34.96
N VAL A 118 -15.36 24.73 35.20
CA VAL A 118 -14.35 25.66 34.69
C VAL A 118 -13.61 25.04 33.52
N THR A 119 -13.45 25.80 32.44
CA THR A 119 -12.62 25.43 31.29
C THR A 119 -11.28 26.16 31.41
N ARG A 120 -10.16 25.44 31.33
CA ARG A 120 -8.81 26.03 31.39
C ARG A 120 -7.85 25.32 30.43
N SER A 121 -6.73 25.99 30.14
CA SER A 121 -5.62 25.36 29.41
C SER A 121 -5.01 24.24 30.25
N ASP A 122 -4.73 23.11 29.59
CA ASP A 122 -4.14 21.89 30.13
C ASP A 122 -2.90 21.57 29.28
N PRO A 123 -1.70 21.97 29.74
CA PRO A 123 -0.47 21.79 28.98
C PRO A 123 -0.01 20.33 28.98
N PHE A 124 0.50 19.85 27.86
CA PHE A 124 1.04 18.50 27.72
C PHE A 124 2.16 18.47 26.68
N TYR A 125 3.03 17.46 26.75
CA TYR A 125 4.04 17.21 25.73
C TYR A 125 3.61 16.12 24.76
N ASN A 126 3.93 16.30 23.49
CA ASN A 126 4.07 15.24 22.49
C ASN A 126 5.52 14.76 22.47
N LEU A 127 5.71 13.44 22.54
CA LEU A 127 7.00 12.80 22.68
C LEU A 127 7.25 11.89 21.49
N THR A 128 8.46 11.93 20.96
CA THR A 128 8.97 10.90 20.04
C THR A 128 9.22 9.61 20.82
N ARG A 129 9.47 8.51 20.10
CA ARG A 129 9.97 7.24 20.68
C ARG A 129 11.17 7.44 21.61
N ASP A 130 12.12 8.28 21.21
CA ASP A 130 13.37 8.47 21.95
C ASP A 130 13.15 9.33 23.21
N GLY A 131 12.29 10.34 23.13
CA GLY A 131 11.85 11.12 24.29
C GLY A 131 11.08 10.28 25.30
N PHE A 132 10.17 9.43 24.83
CA PHE A 132 9.46 8.46 25.65
C PHE A 132 10.43 7.51 26.37
N SER A 133 11.38 6.94 25.63
CA SER A 133 12.35 5.99 26.18
C SER A 133 13.20 6.64 27.28
N LEU A 134 13.72 7.86 27.04
CA LEU A 134 14.48 8.61 28.03
C LEU A 134 13.65 8.86 29.31
N LEU A 135 12.40 9.28 29.15
CA LEU A 135 11.51 9.58 30.26
C LEU A 135 11.20 8.35 31.11
N VAL A 136 10.88 7.21 30.48
CA VAL A 136 10.55 5.96 31.19
C VAL A 136 11.77 5.36 31.90
N MET A 137 12.99 5.56 31.39
CA MET A 137 14.21 5.13 32.08
C MET A 137 14.37 5.80 33.45
N GLY A 138 13.94 7.07 33.58
CA GLY A 138 13.92 7.80 34.85
C GLY A 138 12.77 7.41 35.79
N PHE A 139 11.79 6.64 35.33
CA PHE A 139 10.64 6.25 36.13
C PHE A 139 10.96 5.10 37.09
N THR A 140 10.37 5.22 38.28
CA THR A 140 10.31 4.18 39.32
C THR A 140 8.91 3.56 39.38
N GLY A 141 8.82 2.32 39.90
CA GLY A 141 7.57 1.55 40.04
C GLY A 141 7.57 0.23 39.28
N GLU A 142 6.65 -0.68 39.64
CA GLU A 142 6.60 -2.06 39.09
C GLU A 142 6.38 -2.07 37.58
N LYS A 143 5.47 -1.24 37.07
CA LYS A 143 5.19 -1.13 35.62
C LYS A 143 6.39 -0.60 34.83
N ALA A 144 7.07 0.43 35.35
CA ALA A 144 8.29 0.95 34.76
C ALA A 144 9.42 -0.09 34.78
N TYR A 145 9.52 -0.87 35.86
CA TYR A 145 10.50 -1.95 35.99
C TYR A 145 10.25 -3.08 34.98
N LYS A 146 9.00 -3.55 34.86
CA LYS A 146 8.62 -4.55 33.83
C LYS A 146 8.95 -4.07 32.43
N TRP A 147 8.61 -2.83 32.10
CA TRP A 147 8.95 -2.25 30.80
C TRP A 147 10.46 -2.21 30.56
N LYS A 148 11.26 -1.80 31.56
CA LYS A 148 12.74 -1.80 31.46
C LYS A 148 13.30 -3.19 31.20
N ILE A 149 12.76 -4.23 31.85
CA ILE A 149 13.15 -5.63 31.58
C ILE A 149 12.84 -6.03 30.14
N GLU A 150 11.63 -5.73 29.66
CA GLU A 150 11.25 -6.07 28.27
C GLU A 150 12.10 -5.32 27.24
N TYR A 151 12.45 -4.06 27.52
CA TYR A 151 13.40 -3.28 26.72
C TYR A 151 14.78 -3.96 26.65
N ILE A 152 15.32 -4.39 27.80
CA ILE A 152 16.62 -5.09 27.87
C ILE A 152 16.56 -6.42 27.10
N LYS A 153 15.48 -7.21 27.25
CA LYS A 153 15.30 -8.47 26.52
C LYS A 153 15.26 -8.26 25.02
N ALA A 154 14.55 -7.22 24.56
CA ALA A 154 14.47 -6.87 23.15
C ALA A 154 15.85 -6.49 22.59
N PHE A 155 16.63 -5.72 23.35
CA PHE A 155 18.00 -5.35 22.98
C PHE A 155 18.91 -6.57 22.88
N ASN A 156 18.91 -7.46 23.88
CA ASN A 156 19.73 -8.67 23.88
C ASN A 156 19.35 -9.62 22.73
N LYS A 157 18.07 -9.70 22.39
CA LYS A 157 17.60 -10.50 21.25
C LYS A 157 18.09 -9.92 19.92
N MET A 158 18.07 -8.60 19.76
CA MET A 158 18.64 -7.93 18.59
C MET A 158 20.15 -8.17 18.50
N GLU A 159 20.86 -8.03 19.62
CA GLU A 159 22.30 -8.30 19.69
C GLU A 159 22.59 -9.74 19.27
N ALA A 160 21.80 -10.72 19.75
CA ALA A 160 21.94 -12.13 19.39
C ALA A 160 21.68 -12.36 17.89
N MET A 161 20.64 -11.74 17.31
CA MET A 161 20.35 -11.83 15.87
C MET A 161 21.46 -11.23 15.02
N LEU A 162 22.03 -10.08 15.43
CA LEU A 162 23.15 -9.46 14.74
C LEU A 162 24.41 -10.32 14.87
N LYS A 163 24.68 -10.88 16.04
CA LYS A 163 25.77 -11.85 16.24
C LYS A 163 25.60 -13.08 15.37
N GLU A 164 24.40 -13.67 15.30
CA GLU A 164 24.12 -14.80 14.41
C GLU A 164 24.33 -14.43 12.93
N LYS A 165 23.91 -13.23 12.51
CA LYS A 165 24.13 -12.72 11.14
C LYS A 165 25.61 -12.49 10.84
N LEU A 166 26.41 -12.08 11.83
CA LEU A 166 27.85 -11.83 11.70
C LEU A 166 28.69 -13.12 11.84
N GLU A 167 28.24 -14.09 12.63
CA GLU A 167 28.86 -15.41 12.80
C GLU A 167 28.52 -16.37 11.65
N ARG A 168 27.43 -16.13 10.90
CA ARG A 168 27.25 -16.61 9.53
C ARG A 168 28.21 -15.89 8.58
N LYS A 169 29.51 -16.06 8.82
CA LYS A 169 30.58 -15.72 7.89
C LYS A 169 30.41 -16.67 6.68
N PRO A 170 30.18 -16.20 5.44
CA PRO A 170 30.15 -17.10 4.30
C PRO A 170 31.58 -17.60 4.06
N ILE A 171 31.95 -18.73 4.66
CA ILE A 171 33.21 -19.41 4.36
C ILE A 171 32.95 -20.35 3.18
N ASN A 172 32.59 -19.76 2.04
CA ASN A 172 32.90 -20.27 0.70
C ASN A 172 32.32 -19.33 -0.35
N SER A 173 33.14 -18.86 -1.28
CA SER A 173 32.68 -18.18 -2.50
C SER A 173 31.63 -18.99 -3.26
N LEU A 174 31.68 -20.32 -3.10
CA LEU A 174 30.76 -21.28 -3.71
C LEU A 174 29.32 -21.19 -3.15
N GLU A 175 29.14 -20.90 -1.86
CA GLU A 175 27.81 -20.82 -1.25
C GLU A 175 27.11 -19.51 -1.64
N ILE A 176 27.86 -18.41 -1.71
CA ILE A 176 27.37 -17.14 -2.27
C ILE A 176 26.95 -17.36 -3.72
N LEU A 177 27.78 -18.03 -4.52
CA LEU A 177 27.46 -18.35 -5.90
C LEU A 177 26.17 -19.20 -5.99
N GLN A 178 26.02 -20.20 -5.13
CA GLN A 178 24.82 -21.04 -5.12
C GLN A 178 23.56 -20.27 -4.75
N ALA A 179 23.64 -19.37 -3.76
CA ALA A 179 22.52 -18.47 -3.42
C ALA A 179 22.16 -17.53 -4.58
N THR A 180 23.15 -16.97 -5.27
CA THR A 180 22.91 -16.13 -6.46
C THR A 180 22.28 -16.92 -7.60
N ILE A 181 22.73 -18.15 -7.84
CA ILE A 181 22.14 -19.04 -8.86
C ILE A 181 20.68 -19.34 -8.53
N ASN A 182 20.37 -19.68 -7.27
CA ASN A 182 18.99 -19.96 -6.86
C ASN A 182 18.08 -18.74 -7.04
N SER A 183 18.57 -17.55 -6.71
CA SER A 183 17.84 -16.29 -6.92
C SER A 183 17.59 -16.03 -8.41
N LEU A 184 18.59 -16.25 -9.27
CA LEU A 184 18.47 -16.11 -10.73
C LEU A 184 17.46 -17.11 -11.32
N VAL A 185 17.47 -18.36 -10.86
CA VAL A 185 16.50 -19.39 -11.29
C VAL A 185 15.08 -19.00 -10.89
N GLU A 186 14.89 -18.45 -9.70
CA GLU A 186 13.58 -17.99 -9.25
C GLU A 186 13.11 -16.76 -10.05
N GLN A 187 14.02 -15.84 -10.37
CA GLN A 187 13.74 -14.72 -11.25
C GLN A 187 13.31 -15.18 -12.65
N ASP A 188 14.01 -16.13 -13.27
CA ASP A 188 13.62 -16.69 -14.58
C ASP A 188 12.21 -17.30 -14.57
N LYS A 189 11.85 -18.03 -13.49
CA LYS A 189 10.48 -18.55 -13.32
C LYS A 189 9.44 -17.42 -13.23
N LYS A 190 9.73 -16.35 -12.46
CA LYS A 190 8.85 -15.19 -12.35
C LYS A 190 8.70 -14.46 -13.68
N VAL A 191 9.80 -14.29 -14.43
CA VAL A 191 9.80 -13.68 -15.77
C VAL A 191 8.90 -14.47 -16.72
N LYS A 192 9.02 -15.80 -16.77
CA LYS A 192 8.15 -16.65 -17.62
C LYS A 192 6.66 -16.51 -17.30
N VAL A 193 6.30 -16.46 -16.01
CA VAL A 193 4.89 -16.26 -15.59
C VAL A 193 4.40 -14.85 -15.96
N LEU A 194 5.25 -13.84 -15.83
CA LEU A 194 4.91 -12.48 -16.25
C LEU A 194 4.71 -12.39 -17.76
N GLU A 195 5.57 -13.02 -18.56
CA GLU A 195 5.46 -13.09 -20.02
C GLU A 195 4.17 -13.77 -20.48
N SER A 196 3.75 -14.87 -19.83
CA SER A 196 2.46 -15.49 -20.15
C SER A 196 1.30 -14.56 -19.82
N LYS A 197 1.35 -13.88 -18.66
CA LYS A 197 0.29 -12.96 -18.24
C LYS A 197 0.18 -11.74 -19.15
N THR A 198 1.31 -11.18 -19.62
CA THR A 198 1.30 -10.05 -20.57
C THR A 198 0.75 -10.46 -21.94
N SER A 199 1.06 -11.67 -22.42
CA SER A 199 0.48 -12.22 -23.65
C SER A 199 -1.04 -12.34 -23.57
N ASP A 200 -1.56 -12.85 -22.46
CA ASP A 200 -3.00 -13.03 -22.29
C ASP A 200 -3.73 -11.69 -22.12
N LEU A 201 -3.17 -10.76 -21.35
CA LEU A 201 -3.68 -9.38 -21.26
C LEU A 201 -3.70 -8.70 -22.65
N HIS A 202 -2.68 -8.91 -23.47
CA HIS A 202 -2.66 -8.37 -24.83
C HIS A 202 -3.80 -8.92 -25.70
N LYS A 203 -4.08 -10.22 -25.61
CA LYS A 203 -5.23 -10.85 -26.29
C LYS A 203 -6.56 -10.27 -25.81
N GLU A 204 -6.71 -10.06 -24.50
CA GLU A 204 -7.93 -9.44 -23.95
C GLU A 204 -8.11 -8.00 -24.39
N GLN A 205 -7.04 -7.20 -24.40
CA GLN A 205 -7.06 -5.84 -24.91
C GLN A 205 -7.43 -5.79 -26.39
N LEU A 206 -6.92 -6.72 -27.21
CA LEU A 206 -7.33 -6.83 -28.61
C LEU A 206 -8.82 -7.16 -28.73
N LYS A 207 -9.34 -8.12 -27.96
CA LYS A 207 -10.78 -8.45 -27.96
C LYS A 207 -11.64 -7.24 -27.53
N ALA A 208 -11.24 -6.55 -26.47
CA ALA A 208 -11.91 -5.34 -25.99
C ALA A 208 -11.90 -4.24 -27.05
N LYS A 209 -10.76 -4.01 -27.72
CA LYS A 209 -10.66 -3.04 -28.83
C LYS A 209 -11.57 -3.40 -30.01
N HIS A 210 -11.66 -4.67 -30.37
CA HIS A 210 -12.59 -5.12 -31.42
C HIS A 210 -14.05 -4.92 -31.01
N ASN A 211 -14.40 -5.22 -29.75
CA ASN A 211 -15.75 -5.00 -29.22
C ASN A 211 -16.10 -3.51 -29.15
N ILE A 212 -15.17 -2.66 -28.70
CA ILE A 212 -15.34 -1.21 -28.66
C ILE A 212 -15.52 -0.66 -30.09
N ASN A 213 -14.71 -1.09 -31.06
CA ASN A 213 -14.91 -0.70 -32.46
C ASN A 213 -16.28 -1.15 -32.98
N ARG A 214 -16.77 -2.33 -32.60
CA ARG A 214 -18.11 -2.81 -32.97
C ARG A 214 -19.23 -1.97 -32.33
N LEU A 215 -19.06 -1.54 -31.08
CA LEU A 215 -20.03 -0.73 -30.33
C LEU A 215 -20.00 0.76 -30.74
N LEU A 216 -18.83 1.30 -31.09
CA LEU A 216 -18.68 2.64 -31.65
C LEU A 216 -19.20 2.70 -33.10
N ASN A 217 -19.17 1.58 -33.83
CA ASN A 217 -19.87 1.39 -35.10
C ASN A 217 -21.36 1.02 -34.87
N ASN A 218 -22.07 1.80 -34.04
CA ASN A 218 -23.54 1.86 -34.11
C ASN A 218 -23.94 2.35 -35.51
N ASP A 219 -25.12 1.93 -35.99
CA ASP A 219 -25.70 1.99 -37.36
C ASP A 219 -25.69 3.34 -38.12
N SER A 220 -24.98 4.35 -37.64
CA SER A 220 -24.91 5.71 -38.19
C SER A 220 -23.85 5.89 -39.27
N TYR A 221 -22.85 5.00 -39.42
CA TYR A 221 -21.78 5.15 -40.43
C TYR A 221 -21.64 3.90 -41.30
N MET A 222 -21.74 4.08 -42.63
CA MET A 222 -21.68 2.98 -43.61
C MET A 222 -20.72 3.29 -44.76
N THR A 223 -20.25 2.24 -45.44
CA THR A 223 -19.60 2.41 -46.74
C THR A 223 -20.66 2.65 -47.82
N ILE A 224 -20.25 3.26 -48.93
CA ILE A 224 -21.11 3.47 -50.11
C ILE A 224 -21.77 2.16 -50.58
N ILE A 225 -21.02 1.05 -50.56
CA ILE A 225 -21.50 -0.26 -51.00
C ILE A 225 -22.44 -0.89 -49.97
N ALA A 226 -22.10 -0.80 -48.68
CA ALA A 226 -22.95 -1.31 -47.62
C ALA A 226 -24.33 -0.62 -47.62
N TYR A 227 -24.36 0.71 -47.75
CA TYR A 227 -25.60 1.47 -47.83
C TYR A 227 -26.43 1.13 -49.07
N ALA A 228 -25.80 1.08 -50.26
CA ALA A 228 -26.51 0.72 -51.50
C ALA A 228 -27.17 -0.65 -51.42
N ASN A 229 -26.46 -1.66 -50.89
CA ASN A 229 -27.00 -3.01 -50.72
C ASN A 229 -28.17 -3.05 -49.74
N LEU A 230 -28.09 -2.31 -48.62
CA LEU A 230 -29.19 -2.22 -47.64
C LEU A 230 -30.43 -1.56 -48.22
N GLN A 231 -30.26 -0.56 -49.09
CA GLN A 231 -31.36 0.11 -49.79
C GLN A 231 -31.83 -0.64 -51.05
N GLY A 232 -31.28 -1.83 -51.34
CA GLY A 232 -31.64 -2.61 -52.52
C GLY A 232 -31.20 -1.99 -53.86
N ILE A 233 -30.25 -1.06 -53.84
CA ILE A 233 -29.73 -0.40 -55.04
C ILE A 233 -28.74 -1.33 -55.74
N ASN A 234 -29.00 -1.61 -57.01
CA ASN A 234 -28.16 -2.50 -57.81
C ASN A 234 -26.74 -1.90 -58.01
N ALA A 235 -25.70 -2.69 -57.73
CA ALA A 235 -24.30 -2.27 -57.87
C ALA A 235 -23.90 -1.78 -59.28
N LYS A 236 -24.67 -2.12 -60.33
CA LYS A 236 -24.44 -1.67 -61.70
C LYS A 236 -25.04 -0.28 -62.01
N THR A 237 -25.94 0.24 -61.17
CA THR A 237 -26.69 1.48 -61.47
C THR A 237 -26.02 2.74 -60.93
N TYR A 238 -24.95 2.60 -60.14
CA TYR A 238 -24.19 3.73 -59.61
C TYR A 238 -22.69 3.47 -59.67
N ASN A 239 -21.90 4.55 -59.69
CA ASN A 239 -20.45 4.47 -59.60
C ASN A 239 -20.01 4.75 -58.15
N SER A 240 -19.47 3.74 -57.48
CA SER A 240 -19.06 3.80 -56.08
C SER A 240 -17.98 4.85 -55.81
N SER A 241 -17.01 5.01 -56.72
CA SER A 241 -15.95 6.02 -56.62
C SER A 241 -16.50 7.44 -56.76
N VAL A 242 -17.47 7.66 -57.65
CA VAL A 242 -18.12 8.97 -57.83
C VAL A 242 -18.96 9.32 -56.61
N LYS A 243 -19.83 8.41 -56.15
CA LYS A 243 -20.64 8.60 -54.94
C LYS A 243 -19.78 8.80 -53.70
N GLY A 244 -18.64 8.09 -53.58
CA GLY A 244 -17.67 8.29 -52.50
C GLY A 244 -17.02 9.67 -52.49
N ARG A 245 -16.65 10.20 -53.66
CA ARG A 245 -16.12 11.58 -53.77
C ARG A 245 -17.19 12.62 -53.42
N LEU A 246 -18.44 12.40 -53.84
CA LEU A 246 -19.56 13.26 -53.51
C LEU A 246 -19.84 13.27 -52.00
N ALA A 247 -19.91 12.09 -51.37
CA ALA A 247 -20.07 11.96 -49.93
C ALA A 247 -18.95 12.65 -49.15
N THR A 248 -17.69 12.49 -49.58
CA THR A 248 -16.55 13.19 -48.96
C THR A 248 -16.71 14.72 -49.02
N LYS A 249 -17.17 15.24 -50.16
CA LYS A 249 -17.41 16.67 -50.33
C LYS A 249 -18.53 17.15 -49.41
N LEU A 250 -19.67 16.45 -49.43
CA LEU A 250 -20.85 16.79 -48.63
C LEU A 250 -20.56 16.72 -47.12
N SER A 251 -19.81 15.71 -46.66
CA SER A 251 -19.38 15.60 -45.27
C SER A 251 -18.51 16.80 -44.84
N LYS A 252 -17.61 17.27 -45.71
CA LYS A 252 -16.78 18.46 -45.42
C LYS A 252 -17.61 19.74 -45.37
N GLU A 253 -18.56 19.90 -46.27
CA GLU A 253 -19.45 21.07 -46.33
C GLU A 253 -20.39 21.14 -45.11
N GLN A 254 -20.87 19.99 -44.64
CA GLN A 254 -21.78 19.88 -43.49
C GLN A 254 -21.07 19.67 -42.15
N GLY A 255 -19.74 19.67 -42.13
CA GLY A 255 -18.94 19.44 -40.92
C GLY A 255 -19.10 18.04 -40.30
N ALA A 256 -19.57 17.06 -41.08
CA ALA A 256 -19.77 15.69 -40.63
C ALA A 256 -18.44 14.93 -40.55
N LEU A 257 -18.29 14.10 -39.51
CA LEU A 257 -17.12 13.25 -39.32
C LEU A 257 -17.07 12.15 -40.39
N MET A 258 -15.89 11.64 -40.70
CA MET A 258 -15.69 10.50 -41.61
C MET A 258 -14.84 9.44 -40.93
N GLY A 259 -15.22 8.18 -41.10
CA GLY A 259 -14.50 7.02 -40.58
C GLY A 259 -13.79 6.24 -41.68
N ALA A 260 -13.15 5.13 -41.30
CA ALA A 260 -12.60 4.17 -42.24
C ALA A 260 -12.63 2.74 -41.68
N VAL A 261 -12.89 1.78 -42.57
CA VAL A 261 -12.91 0.34 -42.30
C VAL A 261 -11.92 -0.35 -43.26
N ILE A 262 -11.34 -1.48 -42.83
CA ILE A 262 -10.42 -2.26 -43.65
C ILE A 262 -11.21 -3.40 -44.31
N ASP A 263 -11.19 -3.46 -45.63
CA ASP A 263 -11.81 -4.50 -46.46
C ASP A 263 -10.74 -5.43 -47.06
N PRO A 264 -10.91 -6.76 -47.01
CA PRO A 264 -9.92 -7.71 -47.54
C PRO A 264 -9.64 -7.58 -49.05
N ARG A 265 -10.60 -7.08 -49.84
CA ARG A 265 -10.51 -6.98 -51.30
C ARG A 265 -10.04 -5.60 -51.76
N TYR A 266 -10.41 -4.55 -51.04
CA TYR A 266 -10.18 -3.15 -51.46
C TYR A 266 -9.30 -2.33 -50.51
N GLY A 267 -8.83 -2.92 -49.41
CA GLY A 267 -7.98 -2.23 -48.44
C GLY A 267 -8.76 -1.23 -47.58
N LYS A 268 -8.18 -0.08 -47.27
CA LYS A 268 -8.82 0.93 -46.43
C LYS A 268 -9.93 1.66 -47.19
N ILE A 269 -11.19 1.48 -46.78
CA ILE A 269 -12.38 2.12 -47.34
C ILE A 269 -12.94 3.12 -46.34
N ASN A 270 -13.33 4.31 -46.81
CA ASN A 270 -13.98 5.32 -45.96
C ASN A 270 -15.43 4.93 -45.62
N THR A 271 -15.87 5.33 -44.43
CA THR A 271 -17.26 5.27 -43.99
C THR A 271 -17.81 6.67 -43.77
N TYR A 272 -19.09 6.86 -44.09
CA TYR A 272 -19.78 8.14 -44.05
C TYR A 272 -21.07 8.00 -43.24
N ASP A 273 -21.52 9.10 -42.66
CA ASP A 273 -22.78 9.16 -41.93
C ASP A 273 -23.96 8.78 -42.86
N VAL A 274 -24.90 7.97 -42.38
CA VAL A 274 -26.07 7.52 -43.13
C VAL A 274 -26.93 8.70 -43.63
N GLU A 275 -27.01 9.81 -42.89
CA GLU A 275 -27.73 11.01 -43.34
C GLU A 275 -27.06 11.71 -44.52
N ILE A 276 -25.72 11.62 -44.62
CA ILE A 276 -24.97 12.06 -45.79
C ILE A 276 -25.22 11.09 -46.97
N LEU A 277 -25.26 9.78 -46.70
CA LEU A 277 -25.47 8.78 -47.74
C LEU A 277 -26.87 8.84 -48.36
N LYS A 278 -27.91 9.17 -47.57
CA LYS A 278 -29.26 9.46 -48.06
C LYS A 278 -29.31 10.61 -49.07
N GLN A 279 -28.48 11.64 -48.89
CA GLN A 279 -28.41 12.78 -49.81
C GLN A 279 -27.56 12.45 -51.06
N VAL A 280 -26.63 11.52 -50.91
CA VAL A 280 -25.69 11.15 -51.98
C VAL A 280 -26.30 10.17 -52.96
N PHE A 281 -27.17 9.26 -52.53
CA PHE A 281 -27.77 8.21 -53.36
C PHE A 281 -28.99 8.68 -54.11
#